data_AF-A0A7K6T2B9-F1
#
_entry.id   AF-A0A7K6T2B9-F1
#
_cell.length_a   1.000
_cell.length_b   1.000
_cell.length_c   1.000
_cell.angle_alpha   90.00
_cell.angle_beta   90.00
_cell.angle_gamma   90.00
#
_symmetry.space_group_name_H-M   'P 1'
#
loop_
_entity.id
_entity.type
_entity.pdbx_description
1 polymer ?
#
loop_
_entity_poly.entity_id
_entity_poly.type
_entity_poly.pdbx_seq_one_letter_code
_entity_poly.pdbx_strand_id
1 'polypeptide(L)'
;MKSSLLAVLALVLCAVQANALYCYTCDWERSNWNCLKAEKCSDKDEYCVTNVGSVGVGMCWLCSLSLWKRITKKCSKTCPHHNFLLGLATYTSYCCQTFLCNLHACPG
;
A
#
# COMPACT_ATOMS: atom_id res chain seq x y z
N MET A 1 5.03 38.50 18.03
CA MET A 1 4.99 38.04 16.62
C MET A 1 5.67 36.69 16.41
N LYS A 2 6.94 36.50 16.80
CA LYS A 2 7.67 35.22 16.61
C LYS A 2 7.09 34.02 17.40
N SER A 3 6.66 34.24 18.65
CA SER A 3 6.08 33.18 19.49
C SER A 3 4.75 32.62 18.96
N SER A 4 3.97 33.44 18.27
CA SER A 4 2.67 33.01 17.72
C SER A 4 2.84 32.17 16.46
N LEU A 5 3.85 32.51 15.63
CA LEU A 5 4.23 31.72 14.46
C LEU A 5 4.72 30.33 14.83
N LEU A 6 5.53 30.22 15.88
CA LEU A 6 6.01 28.92 16.39
C LEU A 6 4.87 28.06 16.93
N ALA A 7 3.90 28.65 17.63
CA ALA A 7 2.73 27.94 18.14
C ALA A 7 1.84 27.42 16.99
N VAL A 8 1.62 28.24 15.95
CA VAL A 8 0.86 27.84 14.77
C VAL A 8 1.59 26.75 13.98
N LEU A 9 2.91 26.85 13.83
CA LEU A 9 3.70 25.81 13.15
C LEU A 9 3.64 24.47 13.89
N ALA A 10 3.73 24.49 15.23
CA ALA A 10 3.61 23.30 16.06
C ALA A 10 2.20 22.67 15.98
N LEU A 11 1.14 23.48 15.94
CA LEU A 11 -0.23 23.00 15.77
C LEU A 11 -0.47 22.38 14.37
N VAL A 12 0.08 22.99 13.31
CA VAL A 12 -0.02 22.45 11.94
C VAL A 12 0.75 21.13 11.80
N LEU A 13 1.94 21.03 12.39
CA LEU A 13 2.71 19.80 12.44
C LEU A 13 1.98 18.69 13.23
N CYS A 14 1.32 19.02 14.34
CA CYS A 14 0.51 18.06 15.10
C CYS A 14 -0.78 17.63 14.38
N ALA A 15 -1.42 18.51 13.61
CA ALA A 15 -2.66 18.19 12.90
C ALA A 15 -2.43 17.23 11.72
N VAL A 16 -1.23 17.23 11.13
CA VAL A 16 -0.85 16.28 10.06
C VAL A 16 -0.63 14.86 10.61
N GLN A 17 -0.32 14.71 11.90
CA GLN A 17 0.21 13.47 12.47
C GLN A 17 -0.85 12.49 13.04
N ALA A 18 -2.15 12.83 13.03
CA ALA A 18 -3.13 12.12 13.85
C ALA A 18 -4.25 11.36 13.11
N ASN A 19 -4.17 11.17 11.80
CA ASN A 19 -5.05 10.22 11.13
C ASN A 19 -4.41 8.84 11.18
N ALA A 20 -4.85 8.01 12.12
CA ALA A 20 -4.54 6.59 12.13
C ALA A 20 -4.95 6.00 10.78
N LEU A 21 -3.98 5.68 9.93
CA LEU A 21 -4.20 5.04 8.66
C LEU A 21 -4.67 3.60 8.90
N TYR A 22 -5.71 3.18 8.21
CA TYR A 22 -6.11 1.77 8.17
C TYR A 22 -5.88 1.24 6.77
N CYS A 23 -5.28 0.07 6.69
CA CYS A 23 -5.01 -0.62 5.44
C CYS A 23 -5.50 -2.06 5.53
N TYR A 24 -5.78 -2.67 4.39
CA TYR A 24 -5.84 -4.13 4.33
C TYR A 24 -4.43 -4.71 4.43
N THR A 25 -4.26 -5.75 5.22
CA THR A 25 -3.00 -6.48 5.39
C THR A 25 -3.19 -7.95 5.09
N CYS A 26 -2.19 -8.58 4.48
CA CYS A 26 -2.17 -10.01 4.24
C CYS A 26 -0.77 -10.43 3.80
N ASP A 27 -0.42 -11.70 4.01
CA ASP A 27 0.83 -12.28 3.59
C ASP A 27 0.60 -13.42 2.60
N TRP A 28 1.23 -13.34 1.43
CA TRP A 28 1.35 -14.46 0.48
C TRP A 28 0.04 -15.10 -0.01
N GLU A 29 -1.03 -14.32 -0.10
CA GLU A 29 -2.36 -14.83 -0.44
C GLU A 29 -2.58 -14.92 -1.96
N ARG A 30 -3.39 -15.88 -2.40
CA ARG A 30 -3.69 -16.10 -3.83
C ARG A 30 -4.94 -15.35 -4.28
N SER A 31 -5.89 -15.13 -3.38
CA SER A 31 -7.15 -14.44 -3.67
C SER A 31 -7.21 -13.07 -2.98
N ASN A 32 -7.65 -12.04 -3.68
CA ASN A 32 -7.82 -10.72 -3.07
C ASN A 32 -8.81 -10.77 -1.90
N TRP A 33 -9.87 -11.58 -1.99
CA TRP A 33 -10.89 -11.73 -0.95
C TRP A 33 -10.33 -12.18 0.40
N ASN A 34 -9.39 -13.13 0.38
CA ASN A 34 -8.69 -13.61 1.58
C ASN A 34 -7.66 -12.58 2.09
N CYS A 35 -7.33 -11.57 1.28
CA CYS A 35 -6.35 -10.53 1.55
C CYS A 35 -7.01 -9.20 1.99
N LEU A 36 -8.24 -9.25 2.52
CA LEU A 36 -8.99 -8.08 3.00
C LEU A 36 -9.09 -8.01 4.53
N LYS A 37 -7.99 -8.27 5.24
CA LYS A 37 -7.95 -8.07 6.69
C LYS A 37 -7.63 -6.61 7.01
N ALA A 38 -8.60 -5.84 7.49
CA ALA A 38 -8.36 -4.45 7.88
C ALA A 38 -7.54 -4.39 9.17
N GLU A 39 -6.47 -3.60 9.17
CA GLU A 39 -5.58 -3.42 10.32
C GLU A 39 -5.20 -1.95 10.48
N LYS A 40 -5.08 -1.51 11.73
CA LYS A 40 -4.62 -0.15 12.05
C LYS A 40 -3.10 -0.09 11.85
N CYS A 41 -2.63 0.83 11.02
CA CYS A 41 -1.21 1.06 10.81
C CYS A 41 -0.56 1.77 12.00
N SER A 42 0.76 1.66 12.11
CA SER A 42 1.53 2.44 13.08
C SER A 42 1.44 3.93 12.77
N ASP A 43 1.52 4.80 13.78
CA ASP A 43 1.48 6.26 13.62
C ASP A 43 2.61 6.81 12.73
N LYS A 44 3.64 5.99 12.50
CA LYS A 44 4.76 6.34 11.63
C LYS A 44 4.60 5.85 10.19
N ASP A 45 3.59 5.01 9.91
CA ASP A 45 3.37 4.42 8.59
C ASP A 45 2.33 5.26 7.83
N GLU A 46 2.75 5.85 6.71
CA GLU A 46 1.96 6.82 5.95
C GLU A 46 1.35 6.23 4.65
N TYR A 47 1.69 4.98 4.32
CA TYR A 47 1.28 4.33 3.08
C TYR A 47 0.73 2.92 3.32
N CYS A 48 -0.39 2.61 2.68
CA CYS A 48 -0.80 1.24 2.40
C CYS A 48 -0.05 0.74 1.17
N VAL A 49 0.71 -0.34 1.31
CA VAL A 49 1.49 -0.95 0.23
C VAL A 49 0.85 -2.26 -0.18
N THR A 50 0.66 -2.47 -1.48
CA THR A 50 0.19 -3.71 -2.08
C THR A 50 1.23 -4.22 -3.06
N ASN A 51 1.78 -5.38 -2.77
CA ASN A 51 2.72 -6.06 -3.62
C ASN A 51 2.02 -7.22 -4.31
N VAL A 52 2.15 -7.29 -5.62
CA VAL A 52 1.59 -8.37 -6.44
C VAL A 52 2.74 -9.00 -7.23
N GLY A 53 2.98 -10.27 -6.94
CA GLY A 53 3.81 -11.15 -7.76
C GLY A 53 2.91 -11.98 -8.66
N SER A 54 3.11 -11.93 -9.97
CA SER A 54 2.43 -12.80 -10.93
C SER A 54 3.43 -13.58 -11.77
N VAL A 55 3.07 -14.80 -12.17
CA VAL A 55 3.84 -15.62 -13.11
C VAL A 55 2.94 -15.97 -14.29
N GLY A 56 3.28 -15.49 -15.49
CA GLY A 56 2.49 -15.73 -16.69
C GLY A 56 2.76 -14.76 -17.84
N VAL A 57 2.32 -15.14 -19.03
CA VAL A 57 2.38 -14.30 -20.24
C VAL A 57 1.21 -13.31 -20.19
N GLY A 58 1.46 -12.10 -19.68
CA GLY A 58 0.46 -11.05 -19.62
C GLY A 58 0.95 -9.90 -18.76
N MET A 59 1.13 -8.73 -19.38
CA MET A 59 1.49 -7.48 -18.69
C MET A 59 0.57 -7.25 -17.48
N CYS A 60 1.10 -6.65 -16.41
CA CYS A 60 0.41 -6.42 -15.12
C CYS A 60 -1.02 -5.83 -15.22
N TRP A 61 -1.37 -5.18 -16.33
CA TRP A 61 -2.74 -4.76 -16.67
C TRP A 61 -3.78 -5.90 -16.73
N LEU A 62 -3.34 -7.15 -16.90
CA LEU A 62 -4.19 -8.34 -16.88
C LEU A 62 -3.90 -9.21 -15.64
N CYS A 63 -3.63 -8.61 -14.47
CA CYS A 63 -3.49 -9.32 -13.18
C CYS A 63 -4.57 -10.40 -12.94
N SER A 64 -5.79 -10.20 -13.48
CA SER A 64 -6.90 -11.15 -13.37
C SER A 64 -6.71 -12.45 -14.16
N LEU A 65 -5.87 -12.47 -15.20
CA LEU A 65 -5.61 -13.62 -16.08
C LEU A 65 -4.32 -14.38 -15.76
N SER A 66 -3.57 -13.98 -14.73
CA SER A 66 -2.34 -14.67 -14.33
C SER A 66 -2.64 -16.02 -13.67
N LEU A 67 -2.07 -17.12 -14.20
CA LEU A 67 -2.23 -18.48 -13.64
C LEU A 67 -1.72 -18.59 -12.20
N TRP A 68 -0.67 -17.85 -11.87
CA TRP A 68 -0.15 -17.74 -10.51
C TRP A 68 -0.06 -16.27 -10.11
N LYS A 69 -0.82 -15.88 -9.08
CA LYS A 69 -0.75 -14.56 -8.45
C LYS A 69 -0.53 -14.73 -6.95
N ARG A 70 0.30 -13.86 -6.38
CA ARG A 70 0.60 -13.76 -4.96
C ARG A 70 0.48 -12.31 -4.56
N ILE A 71 -0.35 -12.04 -3.58
CA ILE A 71 -0.69 -10.71 -3.11
C ILE A 71 -0.18 -10.59 -1.68
N THR A 72 0.43 -9.47 -1.37
CA THR A 72 0.86 -9.12 -0.02
C THR A 72 0.50 -7.67 0.22
N LYS A 73 -0.17 -7.38 1.32
CA LYS A 73 -0.56 -6.01 1.68
C LYS A 73 -0.02 -5.68 3.06
N LYS A 74 0.50 -4.48 3.23
CA LYS A 74 1.12 -4.05 4.48
C LYS A 74 1.08 -2.53 4.65
N CYS A 75 1.21 -2.07 5.89
CA CYS A 75 1.51 -0.67 6.19
C CYS A 75 3.01 -0.41 6.02
N SER A 76 3.38 0.79 5.57
CA SER A 76 4.77 1.20 5.43
C SER A 76 4.92 2.71 5.55
N LYS A 77 6.07 3.16 6.06
CA LYS A 77 6.46 4.59 6.12
C LYS A 77 6.78 5.17 4.76
N THR A 78 7.33 4.33 3.90
CA THR A 78 7.78 4.69 2.57
C THR A 78 7.06 3.83 1.55
N CYS A 79 6.81 4.37 0.38
CA CYS A 79 6.36 3.58 -0.76
C CYS A 79 7.58 2.99 -1.50
N PRO A 80 7.90 1.70 -1.34
CA PRO A 80 8.88 1.06 -2.19
C PRO A 80 8.27 0.92 -3.59
N HIS A 81 8.82 1.61 -4.59
CA HIS A 81 8.43 1.42 -5.99
C HIS A 81 9.37 0.38 -6.62
N HIS A 82 9.01 -0.89 -6.47
CA HIS A 82 9.70 -2.01 -7.09
C HIS A 82 8.80 -2.60 -8.18
N ASN A 83 9.10 -2.21 -9.41
CA ASN A 83 8.60 -2.86 -10.62
C ASN A 83 9.77 -3.62 -11.23
N PHE A 84 9.79 -4.93 -11.09
CA PHE A 84 10.82 -5.73 -11.74
C PHE A 84 10.23 -6.97 -12.40
N LEU A 85 10.74 -7.26 -13.59
CA LEU A 85 10.35 -8.38 -14.43
C LEU A 85 11.46 -9.46 -14.39
N LEU A 86 11.24 -10.54 -13.65
CA LEU A 86 12.12 -11.72 -13.63
C LEU A 86 11.62 -12.73 -14.67
N GLY A 87 11.93 -12.48 -15.95
CA GLY A 87 11.50 -13.35 -17.05
C GLY A 87 9.97 -13.32 -17.23
N LEU A 88 9.30 -14.42 -16.90
CA LEU A 88 7.82 -14.53 -16.92
C LEU A 88 7.16 -14.14 -15.59
N ALA A 89 7.96 -13.81 -14.57
CA ALA A 89 7.47 -13.35 -13.29
C ALA A 89 7.51 -11.82 -13.20
N THR A 90 6.39 -11.19 -12.88
CA THR A 90 6.29 -9.75 -12.64
C THR A 90 6.09 -9.51 -11.16
N TYR A 91 6.85 -8.58 -10.58
CA TYR A 91 6.60 -8.08 -9.23
C TYR A 91 6.33 -6.59 -9.29
N THR A 92 5.13 -6.20 -8.85
CA THR A 92 4.66 -4.82 -8.86
C THR A 92 4.24 -4.40 -7.47
N SER A 93 4.67 -3.22 -7.04
CA SER A 93 4.28 -2.59 -5.80
C SER A 93 3.44 -1.33 -6.05
N TYR A 94 2.29 -1.25 -5.41
CA TYR A 94 1.38 -0.10 -5.44
C TYR A 94 1.24 0.50 -4.04
N CYS A 95 1.12 1.82 -3.97
CA CYS A 95 0.97 2.52 -2.70
C CYS A 95 -0.18 3.53 -2.76
N CYS A 96 -0.84 3.72 -1.63
CA CYS A 96 -1.87 4.73 -1.44
C CYS A 96 -1.91 5.19 0.02
N GLN A 97 -2.46 6.37 0.30
CA GLN A 97 -2.38 7.03 1.62
C GLN A 97 -3.77 7.26 2.26
N THR A 98 -4.83 6.71 1.67
CA THR A 98 -6.20 6.91 2.13
C THR A 98 -6.70 5.69 2.91
N PHE A 99 -7.73 5.88 3.75
CA PHE A 99 -8.32 4.83 4.56
C PHE A 99 -8.81 3.66 3.68
N LEU A 100 -8.30 2.45 3.94
CA LEU A 100 -8.63 1.21 3.22
C LEU A 100 -8.53 1.30 1.69
N CYS A 101 -7.61 2.13 1.19
CA CYS A 101 -7.44 2.39 -0.23
C CYS A 101 -6.97 1.19 -1.05
N ASN A 102 -6.30 0.24 -0.39
CA ASN A 102 -5.75 -0.95 -1.01
C ASN A 102 -6.76 -2.10 -1.07
N LEU A 103 -8.03 -1.82 -1.40
CA LEU A 103 -9.07 -2.85 -1.57
C LEU A 103 -8.75 -3.81 -2.72
N HIS A 104 -8.20 -3.29 -3.82
CA HIS A 104 -7.87 -4.07 -5.01
C HIS A 104 -6.40 -4.52 -4.98
N ALA A 105 -6.12 -5.68 -5.56
CA ALA A 105 -4.75 -6.19 -5.69
C ALA A 105 -3.95 -5.37 -6.72
N CYS A 106 -4.58 -5.01 -7.84
CA CYS A 106 -3.99 -4.18 -8.88
C CYS A 106 -4.96 -3.01 -9.13
N PRO A 107 -4.55 -1.75 -8.90
CA PRO A 107 -5.31 -0.59 -9.35
C PRO A 107 -5.31 -0.58 -10.89
N GLY A 108 -6.48 -0.29 -11.49
CA GLY A 108 -6.65 -0.21 -12.94
C GLY A 108 -5.88 0.93 -13.58
#